data_AF-A0A953DML4-F1
#
_entry.id   AF-A0A953DML4-F1
#
_cell.length_a   1.000
_cell.length_b   1.000
_cell.length_c   1.000
_cell.angle_alpha   90.00
_cell.angle_beta   90.00
_cell.angle_gamma   90.00
#
_symmetry.space_group_name_H-M   'P 1'
#
loop_
_entity.id
_entity.type
_entity.pdbx_description
1 polymer ?
#
loop_
_entity_poly.entity_id
_entity_poly.type
_entity_poly.pdbx_seq_one_letter_code
_entity_poly.pdbx_strand_id
1 'polypeptide(L)'
;MKAVKVLFICHLAALLFGLAGMLIALPHPELWSFSPLLISVFSFGINYAGSLHILFGAATVLLFGLRIVGVRRTLIFFAASTLISLSIELIGTSTGFPFGPYSYNTFLGFKILGHVPYSIPLSWFYMGFSAYILAHLLLTRRRGGTESQRGSGLWAVLLGAYLLTVWDLTLDPAMASERLPLHFWQWGVQGAYFGMPVQNLVGWSVTGLLYMGVSRLLWRSDLEERRLLDVAWLPFGVYTANTLFAIVLDLSVGLWLPPLLGLFLGIVPATLVLRRRGGDEPGASGSGRAVQEATAPALAQVQVQPSHGSRGLVERSLQSITRLVMRGGAAFLLWRRGLRIAIEGGEHLPARGPVIVAARHYHHLYDGCLLLGVVPRPVHILVALDWARTRWQRLLMERLCALAGWPVMLRPERLRLGAASAAASAYRTSEVTPYLRRAWRQAVDVLRRGDLLVVFPEGYPVVDPLPSPRQPTEPLLPFRPGFARLVELAERESGASIPVLPAGIVWRATRPPCLTLRLGTPLFRRLYADTAQFIAAVESCVRLLSGLDQDQALTRLPGKEVLHS
;
A
#
# COMPACT_ATOMS: atom_id res chain seq x y z
N MET A 1 8.49 -22.10 -19.37
CA MET A 1 7.85 -21.29 -18.29
C MET A 1 6.81 -22.02 -17.47
N LYS A 2 6.03 -23.00 -18.00
CA LYS A 2 5.02 -23.75 -17.21
C LYS A 2 5.58 -24.34 -15.90
N ALA A 3 6.69 -25.10 -15.97
CA ALA A 3 7.33 -25.69 -14.80
C ALA A 3 7.79 -24.66 -13.74
N VAL A 4 8.25 -23.48 -14.15
CA VAL A 4 8.63 -22.40 -13.22
C VAL A 4 7.42 -21.90 -12.44
N LYS A 5 6.27 -21.76 -13.11
CA LYS A 5 5.02 -21.36 -12.45
C LYS A 5 4.54 -22.41 -11.44
N VAL A 6 4.66 -23.69 -11.78
CA VAL A 6 4.29 -24.79 -10.87
C VAL A 6 5.16 -24.75 -9.61
N LEU A 7 6.49 -24.67 -9.75
CA LEU A 7 7.40 -24.56 -8.60
C LEU A 7 7.12 -23.30 -7.76
N PHE A 8 6.81 -22.18 -8.41
CA PHE A 8 6.44 -20.95 -7.71
C PHE A 8 5.13 -21.12 -6.91
N ILE A 9 4.13 -21.79 -7.47
CA ILE A 9 2.89 -22.12 -6.74
C ILE A 9 3.19 -23.05 -5.56
N CYS A 10 4.06 -24.06 -5.73
CA CYS A 10 4.49 -24.92 -4.62
C CYS A 10 5.20 -24.12 -3.52
N HIS A 11 6.04 -23.14 -3.88
CA HIS A 11 6.69 -22.24 -2.93
C HIS A 11 5.67 -21.41 -2.15
N LEU A 12 4.68 -20.80 -2.83
CA LEU A 12 3.61 -20.05 -2.17
C LEU A 12 2.76 -20.94 -1.26
N ALA A 13 2.42 -22.15 -1.71
CA ALA A 13 1.66 -23.10 -0.92
C ALA A 13 2.45 -23.53 0.34
N ALA A 14 3.76 -23.76 0.23
CA ALA A 14 4.62 -24.10 1.36
C ALA A 14 4.75 -22.95 2.37
N LEU A 15 4.84 -21.69 1.90
CA LEU A 15 4.80 -20.51 2.78
C LEU A 15 3.48 -20.42 3.56
N LEU A 16 2.35 -20.57 2.87
CA LEU A 16 1.02 -20.53 3.49
C LEU A 16 0.81 -21.70 4.47
N PHE A 17 1.26 -22.89 4.10
CA PHE A 17 1.21 -24.06 4.96
C PHE A 17 2.06 -23.87 6.21
N GLY A 18 3.27 -23.32 6.09
CA GLY A 18 4.11 -22.95 7.23
C GLY A 18 3.47 -21.92 8.15
N LEU A 19 2.87 -20.85 7.59
CA LEU A 19 2.12 -19.85 8.37
C LEU A 19 0.93 -20.46 9.10
N ALA A 20 0.11 -21.25 8.41
CA ALA A 20 -1.03 -21.93 9.03
C ALA A 20 -0.57 -22.89 10.14
N GLY A 21 0.53 -23.61 9.91
CA GLY A 21 1.15 -24.46 10.92
C GLY A 21 1.55 -23.69 12.17
N MET A 22 2.26 -22.57 12.02
CA MET A 22 2.78 -21.78 13.15
C MET A 22 1.71 -20.95 13.87
N LEU A 23 0.76 -20.36 13.14
CA LEU A 23 -0.16 -19.37 13.68
C LEU A 23 -1.54 -19.92 14.00
N ILE A 24 -1.90 -21.09 13.45
CA ILE A 24 -3.22 -21.71 13.67
C ILE A 24 -3.05 -23.07 14.30
N ALA A 25 -2.33 -23.99 13.66
CA ALA A 25 -2.28 -25.38 14.15
C ALA A 25 -1.51 -25.49 15.47
N LEU A 26 -0.34 -24.87 15.58
CA LEU A 26 0.50 -24.99 16.77
C LEU A 26 -0.14 -24.40 18.04
N PRO A 27 -0.77 -23.22 18.03
CA PRO A 27 -1.45 -22.69 19.22
C PRO A 27 -2.78 -23.40 19.57
N HIS A 28 -3.36 -24.13 18.62
CA HIS A 28 -4.70 -24.73 18.74
C HIS A 28 -4.67 -26.26 18.51
N PRO A 29 -4.08 -27.06 19.42
CA PRO A 29 -4.03 -28.52 19.31
C PRO A 29 -5.40 -29.18 19.25
N GLU A 30 -6.45 -28.54 19.75
CA GLU A 30 -7.83 -29.00 19.67
C GLU A 30 -8.34 -29.15 18.22
N LEU A 31 -7.72 -28.45 17.25
CA LEU A 31 -8.13 -28.48 15.84
C LEU A 31 -7.60 -29.70 15.07
N TRP A 32 -6.63 -30.44 15.60
CA TRP A 32 -5.98 -31.52 14.86
C TRP A 32 -5.63 -32.77 15.70
N SER A 33 -5.53 -32.66 17.01
CA SER A 33 -5.09 -33.76 17.89
C SER A 33 -6.06 -34.96 17.94
N PHE A 34 -7.31 -34.78 17.51
CA PHE A 34 -8.33 -35.84 17.49
C PHE A 34 -8.19 -36.84 16.32
N SER A 35 -7.36 -36.55 15.31
CA SER A 35 -7.24 -37.38 14.10
C SER A 35 -5.79 -37.81 13.85
N PRO A 36 -5.50 -39.12 13.74
CA PRO A 36 -4.16 -39.62 13.41
C PRO A 36 -3.60 -39.04 12.11
N LEU A 37 -4.47 -38.79 11.11
CA LEU A 37 -4.08 -38.15 9.86
C LEU A 37 -3.64 -36.71 10.10
N LEU A 38 -4.41 -35.92 10.86
CA LEU A 38 -4.09 -34.52 11.10
C LEU A 38 -2.85 -34.37 12.00
N ILE A 39 -2.64 -35.27 12.97
CA ILE A 39 -1.38 -35.37 13.72
C ILE A 39 -0.20 -35.61 12.77
N SER A 40 -0.36 -36.50 11.79
CA SER A 40 0.69 -36.78 10.79
C SER A 40 0.97 -35.56 9.91
N VAL A 41 -0.08 -34.83 9.48
CA VAL A 41 0.05 -33.59 8.72
C VAL A 41 0.74 -32.49 9.53
N PHE A 42 0.35 -32.31 10.79
CA PHE A 42 0.98 -31.36 11.69
C PHE A 42 2.46 -31.70 11.93
N SER A 43 2.76 -32.97 12.22
CA SER A 43 4.12 -33.47 12.39
C SER A 43 4.97 -33.26 11.15
N PHE A 44 4.40 -33.51 9.96
CA PHE A 44 5.06 -33.19 8.69
C PHE A 44 5.33 -31.69 8.56
N GLY A 45 4.36 -30.85 8.93
CA GLY A 45 4.49 -29.39 8.89
C GLY A 45 5.64 -28.87 9.75
N ILE A 46 5.69 -29.28 11.02
CA ILE A 46 6.76 -28.85 11.95
C ILE A 46 8.15 -29.28 11.46
N ASN A 47 8.26 -30.48 10.88
CA ASN A 47 9.56 -31.01 10.47
C ASN A 47 10.04 -30.49 9.10
N TYR A 48 9.12 -30.21 8.17
CA TYR A 48 9.50 -29.98 6.77
C TYR A 48 9.06 -28.65 6.20
N ALA A 49 8.03 -27.98 6.73
CA ALA A 49 7.48 -26.77 6.09
C ALA A 49 8.54 -25.67 5.90
N GLY A 50 9.38 -25.44 6.92
CA GLY A 50 10.50 -24.47 6.87
C GLY A 50 11.55 -24.79 5.81
N SER A 51 11.90 -26.06 5.60
CA SER A 51 12.86 -26.43 4.55
C SER A 51 12.22 -26.46 3.14
N LEU A 52 10.94 -26.85 3.05
CA LEU A 52 10.24 -27.02 1.77
C LEU A 52 9.98 -25.70 1.06
N HIS A 53 9.58 -24.64 1.77
CA HIS A 53 9.39 -23.35 1.11
C HIS A 53 10.70 -22.82 0.52
N ILE A 54 11.82 -22.99 1.23
CA ILE A 54 13.15 -22.61 0.75
C ILE A 54 13.55 -23.44 -0.48
N LEU A 55 13.34 -24.76 -0.44
CA LEU A 55 13.63 -25.67 -1.56
C LEU A 55 12.84 -25.31 -2.81
N PHE A 56 11.52 -25.11 -2.69
CA PHE A 56 10.70 -24.72 -3.84
C PHE A 56 11.05 -23.31 -4.34
N GLY A 57 11.40 -22.38 -3.45
CA GLY A 57 11.88 -21.04 -3.81
C GLY A 57 13.18 -21.10 -4.61
N ALA A 58 14.17 -21.86 -4.11
CA ALA A 58 15.44 -22.09 -4.79
C ALA A 58 15.27 -22.80 -6.13
N ALA A 59 14.46 -23.86 -6.20
CA ALA A 59 14.16 -24.55 -7.44
C ALA A 59 13.47 -23.63 -8.47
N THR A 60 12.53 -22.78 -8.01
CA THR A 60 11.85 -21.80 -8.85
C THR A 60 12.85 -20.83 -9.48
N VAL A 61 13.69 -20.21 -8.65
CA VAL A 61 14.64 -19.17 -9.07
C VAL A 61 15.80 -19.77 -9.88
N LEU A 62 16.26 -20.97 -9.55
CA LEU A 62 17.26 -21.71 -10.32
C LEU A 62 16.74 -22.02 -11.72
N LEU A 63 15.57 -22.64 -11.82
CA LEU A 63 14.97 -23.00 -13.11
C LEU A 63 14.60 -21.77 -13.95
N PHE A 64 14.20 -20.68 -13.29
CA PHE A 64 14.00 -19.38 -13.92
C PHE A 64 15.32 -18.83 -14.48
N GLY A 65 16.37 -18.78 -13.66
CA GLY A 65 17.68 -18.28 -14.05
C GLY A 65 18.25 -19.05 -15.24
N LEU A 66 18.25 -20.39 -15.15
CA LEU A 66 18.76 -21.27 -16.21
C LEU A 66 18.09 -20.99 -17.56
N ARG A 67 16.78 -20.69 -17.56
CA ARG A 67 16.01 -20.42 -18.79
C ARG A 67 16.09 -18.99 -19.28
N ILE A 68 16.12 -17.99 -18.39
CA ILE A 68 15.96 -16.57 -18.73
C ILE A 68 17.30 -15.82 -18.68
N VAL A 69 18.08 -16.02 -17.62
CA VAL A 69 19.37 -15.34 -17.39
C VAL A 69 20.51 -16.05 -18.12
N GLY A 70 20.39 -17.37 -18.29
CA GLY A 70 21.35 -18.23 -18.95
C GLY A 70 22.11 -19.13 -17.95
N VAL A 71 22.53 -20.30 -18.44
CA VAL A 71 23.13 -21.37 -17.62
C VAL A 71 24.37 -20.88 -16.87
N ARG A 72 25.37 -20.38 -17.60
CA ARG A 72 26.64 -19.91 -17.01
C ARG A 72 26.42 -18.89 -15.89
N ARG A 73 25.64 -17.85 -16.15
CA ARG A 73 25.43 -16.75 -15.19
C ARG A 73 24.68 -17.23 -13.95
N THR A 74 23.67 -18.07 -14.14
CA THR A 74 22.88 -18.64 -13.05
C THR A 74 23.71 -19.58 -12.19
N LEU A 75 24.51 -20.46 -12.78
CA LEU A 75 25.39 -21.37 -12.03
C LEU A 75 26.50 -20.63 -11.29
N ILE A 76 27.05 -19.57 -11.88
CA ILE A 76 28.00 -18.68 -11.18
C ILE A 76 27.34 -18.08 -9.94
N PHE A 77 26.13 -17.53 -10.07
CA PHE A 77 25.44 -16.91 -8.95
C PHE A 77 25.05 -17.95 -7.89
N PHE A 78 24.57 -19.12 -8.32
CA PHE A 78 24.24 -20.24 -7.44
C PHE A 78 25.46 -20.68 -6.64
N ALA A 79 26.60 -20.94 -7.31
CA ALA A 79 27.82 -21.35 -6.64
C ALA A 79 28.38 -20.25 -5.72
N ALA A 80 28.45 -19.00 -6.20
CA ALA A 80 28.95 -17.88 -5.39
C ALA A 80 28.08 -17.64 -4.15
N SER A 81 26.75 -17.54 -4.32
CA SER A 81 25.85 -17.32 -3.17
C SER A 81 25.88 -18.48 -2.18
N THR A 82 25.77 -19.74 -2.64
CA THR A 82 25.73 -20.89 -1.73
C THR A 82 27.06 -21.14 -1.02
N LEU A 83 28.20 -21.10 -1.73
CA LEU A 83 29.50 -21.38 -1.12
C LEU A 83 29.94 -20.22 -0.20
N ILE A 84 29.83 -18.97 -0.66
CA ILE A 84 30.28 -17.82 0.15
C ILE A 84 29.39 -17.65 1.37
N SER A 85 28.05 -17.72 1.22
CA SER A 85 27.16 -17.62 2.38
C SER A 85 27.37 -18.77 3.36
N LEU A 86 27.51 -20.02 2.89
CA LEU A 86 27.78 -21.16 3.77
C LEU A 86 29.09 -20.97 4.54
N SER A 87 30.17 -20.54 3.88
CA SER A 87 31.45 -20.28 4.55
C SER A 87 31.30 -19.18 5.62
N ILE A 88 30.61 -18.09 5.32
CA ILE A 88 30.43 -16.98 6.28
C ILE A 88 29.49 -17.39 7.42
N GLU A 89 28.43 -18.15 7.15
CA GLU A 89 27.52 -18.72 8.16
C GLU A 89 28.24 -19.69 9.10
N LEU A 90 29.12 -20.55 8.57
CA LEU A 90 29.95 -21.45 9.38
C LEU A 90 30.92 -20.66 10.28
N ILE A 91 31.55 -19.61 9.74
CA ILE A 91 32.39 -18.71 10.54
C ILE A 91 31.54 -17.98 11.59
N GLY A 92 30.37 -17.47 11.22
CA GLY A 92 29.45 -16.74 12.09
C GLY A 92 28.92 -17.57 13.25
N THR A 93 28.45 -18.77 12.99
CA THR A 93 27.95 -19.70 14.02
C THR A 93 29.06 -20.26 14.91
N SER A 94 30.33 -20.24 14.47
CA SER A 94 31.47 -20.71 15.25
C SER A 94 32.14 -19.59 16.07
N THR A 95 32.18 -18.36 15.56
CA THR A 95 32.96 -17.25 16.12
C THR A 95 32.12 -16.07 16.61
N GLY A 96 30.85 -15.99 16.20
CA GLY A 96 29.98 -14.82 16.39
C GLY A 96 30.24 -13.67 15.41
N PHE A 97 31.18 -13.77 14.47
CA PHE A 97 31.41 -12.76 13.43
C PHE A 97 31.12 -13.33 12.03
N PRO A 98 30.37 -12.66 11.14
CA PRO A 98 29.96 -11.24 11.21
C PRO A 98 28.55 -10.99 11.79
N PHE A 99 27.75 -12.00 12.11
CA PHE A 99 26.33 -11.79 12.43
C PHE A 99 26.03 -11.47 13.91
N GLY A 100 26.99 -11.68 14.80
CA GLY A 100 26.78 -11.80 16.24
C GLY A 100 26.72 -13.28 16.67
N PRO A 101 26.81 -13.61 17.97
CA PRO A 101 26.68 -15.00 18.44
C PRO A 101 25.25 -15.52 18.26
N TYR A 102 25.07 -16.64 17.56
CA TYR A 102 23.78 -17.32 17.38
C TYR A 102 23.97 -18.81 17.03
N SER A 103 22.92 -19.59 17.22
CA SER A 103 22.88 -21.01 16.82
C SER A 103 21.53 -21.38 16.20
N TYR A 104 21.57 -22.14 15.11
CA TYR A 104 20.35 -22.68 14.47
C TYR A 104 19.75 -23.84 15.26
N ASN A 105 18.44 -24.03 15.14
CA ASN A 105 17.72 -25.23 15.59
C ASN A 105 17.54 -26.25 14.44
N THR A 106 16.76 -27.31 14.66
CA THR A 106 16.58 -28.43 13.72
C THR A 106 15.43 -28.25 12.72
N PHE A 107 14.62 -27.19 12.86
CA PHE A 107 13.42 -26.95 12.04
C PHE A 107 13.69 -26.60 10.56
N LEU A 108 14.95 -26.31 10.20
CA LEU A 108 15.36 -25.96 8.83
C LEU A 108 16.07 -27.11 8.10
N GLY A 109 16.03 -28.32 8.68
CA GLY A 109 16.65 -29.52 8.14
C GLY A 109 18.00 -29.85 8.77
N PHE A 110 18.71 -30.82 8.19
CA PHE A 110 20.00 -31.27 8.72
C PHE A 110 21.07 -30.15 8.63
N LYS A 111 21.98 -30.14 9.59
CA LYS A 111 23.04 -29.13 9.70
C LYS A 111 24.34 -29.61 9.05
N ILE A 112 24.90 -28.78 8.19
CA ILE A 112 26.25 -28.93 7.63
C ILE A 112 27.25 -28.65 8.76
N LEU A 113 28.16 -29.61 8.98
CA LEU A 113 29.14 -29.60 10.08
C LEU A 113 28.52 -29.43 11.47
N GLY A 114 27.24 -29.75 11.65
CA GLY A 114 26.53 -29.56 12.92
C GLY A 114 26.13 -28.11 13.25
N HIS A 115 26.47 -27.13 12.40
CA HIS A 115 26.25 -25.72 12.66
C HIS A 115 25.13 -25.10 11.81
N VAL A 116 25.20 -25.21 10.48
CA VAL A 116 24.35 -24.43 9.56
C VAL A 116 23.40 -25.34 8.79
N PRO A 117 22.06 -25.14 8.83
CA PRO A 117 21.11 -25.93 8.06
C PRO A 117 21.36 -25.85 6.56
N TYR A 118 21.25 -26.97 5.83
CA TYR A 118 21.51 -27.03 4.39
C TYR A 118 20.63 -26.09 3.55
N SER A 119 19.46 -25.73 4.08
CA SER A 119 18.50 -24.85 3.42
C SER A 119 18.94 -23.38 3.47
N ILE A 120 19.76 -22.96 4.45
CA ILE A 120 20.18 -21.57 4.61
C ILE A 120 20.94 -21.05 3.38
N PRO A 121 21.99 -21.72 2.86
CA PRO A 121 22.66 -21.29 1.63
C PRO A 121 21.73 -21.19 0.41
N LEU A 122 20.69 -22.04 0.35
CA LEU A 122 19.69 -21.97 -0.72
C LEU A 122 18.80 -20.73 -0.57
N SER A 123 18.50 -20.33 0.67
CA SER A 123 17.80 -19.09 0.99
C SER A 123 18.56 -17.86 0.50
N TRP A 124 19.85 -17.80 0.82
CA TRP A 124 20.77 -16.77 0.29
C TRP A 124 20.76 -16.71 -1.24
N PHE A 125 20.75 -17.87 -1.91
CA PHE A 125 20.68 -17.91 -3.37
C PHE A 125 19.37 -17.32 -3.91
N TYR A 126 18.21 -17.84 -3.51
CA TYR A 126 16.96 -17.50 -4.19
C TYR A 126 16.47 -16.09 -3.86
N MET A 127 16.66 -15.65 -2.61
CA MET A 127 16.36 -14.29 -2.19
C MET A 127 17.38 -13.31 -2.76
N GLY A 128 18.67 -13.64 -2.66
CA GLY A 128 19.76 -12.84 -3.22
C GLY A 128 19.62 -12.61 -4.71
N PHE A 129 19.35 -13.67 -5.47
CA PHE A 129 19.25 -13.56 -6.92
C PHE A 129 18.01 -12.77 -7.34
N SER A 130 16.88 -12.96 -6.66
CA SER A 130 15.66 -12.17 -6.88
C SER A 130 15.89 -10.69 -6.57
N ALA A 131 16.53 -10.38 -5.43
CA ALA A 131 16.87 -9.02 -5.03
C ALA A 131 17.83 -8.35 -6.03
N TYR A 132 18.86 -9.07 -6.49
CA TYR A 132 19.79 -8.58 -7.50
C TYR A 132 19.09 -8.27 -8.84
N ILE A 133 18.21 -9.16 -9.31
CA ILE A 133 17.48 -8.95 -10.57
C ILE A 133 16.54 -7.74 -10.44
N LEU A 134 15.83 -7.60 -9.33
CA LEU A 134 14.99 -6.43 -9.07
C LEU A 134 15.82 -5.13 -9.07
N ALA A 135 16.96 -5.14 -8.37
CA ALA A 135 17.87 -4.00 -8.31
C ALA A 135 18.37 -3.61 -9.71
N HIS A 136 18.79 -4.59 -10.51
CA HIS A 136 19.23 -4.37 -11.88
C HIS A 136 18.12 -3.71 -12.72
N LEU A 137 16.89 -4.23 -12.65
CA LEU A 137 15.75 -3.69 -13.41
C LEU A 137 15.29 -2.29 -12.93
N LEU A 138 15.43 -1.99 -11.64
CA LEU A 138 15.13 -0.66 -11.10
C LEU A 138 16.09 0.41 -11.63
N LEU A 139 17.38 0.06 -11.74
CA LEU A 139 18.42 0.99 -12.17
C LEU A 139 18.42 1.24 -13.67
N THR A 140 18.18 0.21 -14.48
CA THR A 140 18.12 0.32 -15.94
C THR A 140 16.89 1.08 -16.40
N ARG A 141 15.80 1.07 -15.63
CA ARG A 141 14.62 1.90 -15.91
C ARG A 141 14.83 3.40 -15.77
N ARG A 142 15.67 3.84 -14.82
CA ARG A 142 15.90 5.27 -14.54
C ARG A 142 16.79 5.95 -15.59
N ARG A 143 17.62 5.20 -16.32
CA ARG A 143 18.56 5.74 -17.30
C ARG A 143 18.04 5.43 -18.71
N GLY A 144 17.50 6.46 -19.38
CA GLY A 144 16.96 6.32 -20.72
C GLY A 144 18.03 5.95 -21.74
N GLY A 145 17.85 4.79 -22.40
CA GLY A 145 18.17 4.53 -23.82
C GLY A 145 19.60 4.55 -24.35
N THR A 146 20.51 5.43 -23.92
CA THR A 146 21.59 5.84 -24.84
C THR A 146 22.99 6.02 -24.26
N GLU A 147 23.24 5.93 -22.94
CA GLU A 147 24.60 6.10 -22.41
C GLU A 147 25.22 4.84 -21.79
N SER A 148 26.52 4.73 -22.04
CA SER A 148 27.42 3.60 -21.75
C SER A 148 27.23 2.98 -20.36
N GLN A 149 27.10 1.65 -20.35
CA GLN A 149 26.76 0.77 -19.24
C GLN A 149 27.84 0.63 -18.14
N ARG A 150 28.88 1.48 -18.15
CA ARG A 150 30.01 1.43 -17.21
C ARG A 150 29.63 2.03 -15.86
N GLY A 151 28.95 1.23 -15.03
CA GLY A 151 28.66 1.56 -13.62
C GLY A 151 27.33 1.02 -13.09
N SER A 152 26.41 0.58 -13.97
CA SER A 152 25.12 -0.02 -13.58
C SER A 152 25.30 -1.27 -12.70
N GLY A 153 26.33 -2.07 -12.97
CA GLY A 153 26.61 -3.31 -12.24
C GLY A 153 26.92 -3.08 -10.76
N LEU A 154 27.75 -2.10 -10.42
CA LEU A 154 28.07 -1.78 -9.02
C LEU A 154 26.83 -1.33 -8.25
N TRP A 155 26.04 -0.43 -8.86
CA TRP A 155 24.78 0.02 -8.24
C TRP A 155 23.76 -1.10 -8.10
N ALA A 156 23.72 -2.07 -9.03
CA ALA A 156 22.85 -3.24 -8.93
C ALA A 156 23.27 -4.17 -7.78
N VAL A 157 24.57 -4.32 -7.54
CA VAL A 157 25.09 -5.04 -6.36
C VAL A 157 24.71 -4.32 -5.07
N LEU A 158 24.95 -3.00 -4.99
CA LEU A 158 24.62 -2.19 -3.80
C LEU A 158 23.12 -2.22 -3.48
N LEU A 159 22.27 -1.99 -4.49
CA LEU A 159 20.82 -2.00 -4.32
C LEU A 159 20.27 -3.42 -4.10
N GLY A 160 20.90 -4.44 -4.69
CA GLY A 160 20.54 -5.84 -4.49
C GLY A 160 20.82 -6.29 -3.05
N ALA A 161 22.01 -5.96 -2.53
CA ALA A 161 22.36 -6.22 -1.13
C ALA A 161 21.43 -5.43 -0.19
N TYR A 162 21.12 -4.17 -0.49
CA TYR A 162 20.13 -3.40 0.28
C TYR A 162 18.76 -4.10 0.33
N LEU A 163 18.22 -4.55 -0.81
CA LEU A 163 16.92 -5.24 -0.83
C LEU A 163 16.96 -6.56 -0.06
N LEU A 164 18.07 -7.29 -0.12
CA LEU A 164 18.29 -8.49 0.68
C LEU A 164 18.29 -8.17 2.18
N THR A 165 19.04 -7.15 2.61
CA THR A 165 19.08 -6.71 4.01
C THR A 165 17.74 -6.18 4.50
N VAL A 166 16.93 -5.53 3.64
CA VAL A 166 15.57 -5.12 4.00
C VAL A 166 14.68 -6.33 4.30
N TRP A 167 14.86 -7.44 3.58
CA TRP A 167 14.13 -8.66 3.86
C TRP A 167 14.53 -9.25 5.21
N ASP A 168 15.83 -9.37 5.50
CA ASP A 168 16.36 -9.79 6.81
C ASP A 168 15.86 -8.90 7.96
N LEU A 169 15.92 -7.58 7.77
CA LEU A 169 15.41 -6.57 8.71
C LEU A 169 13.91 -6.71 9.02
N THR A 170 13.16 -7.37 8.13
CA THR A 170 11.74 -7.69 8.31
C THR A 170 11.55 -9.08 8.92
N LEU A 171 12.35 -10.07 8.52
CA LEU A 171 12.18 -11.46 8.96
C LEU A 171 12.64 -11.70 10.41
N ASP A 172 13.82 -11.22 10.74
CA ASP A 172 14.51 -11.58 11.98
C ASP A 172 13.81 -11.13 13.27
N PRO A 173 13.15 -9.95 13.34
CA PRO A 173 12.45 -9.52 14.54
C PRO A 173 11.37 -10.50 15.01
N ALA A 174 10.57 -11.06 14.09
CA ALA A 174 9.59 -12.08 14.45
C ALA A 174 10.25 -13.37 14.96
N MET A 175 11.37 -13.76 14.36
CA MET A 175 12.10 -14.99 14.71
C MET A 175 12.85 -14.89 16.05
N ALA A 176 13.28 -13.68 16.40
CA ALA A 176 13.91 -13.36 17.68
C ALA A 176 12.89 -13.14 18.82
N SER A 177 11.60 -12.97 18.50
CA SER A 177 10.56 -12.70 19.49
C SER A 177 10.23 -13.93 20.33
N GLU A 178 10.28 -13.78 21.66
CA GLU A 178 9.83 -14.80 22.62
C GLU A 178 8.34 -15.17 22.49
N ARG A 179 7.55 -14.34 21.80
CA ARG A 179 6.12 -14.58 21.56
C ARG A 179 5.88 -15.57 20.42
N LEU A 180 6.89 -15.85 19.59
CA LEU A 180 6.76 -16.85 18.54
C LEU A 180 7.09 -18.24 19.12
N PRO A 181 6.19 -19.23 19.04
CA PRO A 181 6.42 -20.51 19.71
C PRO A 181 7.53 -21.37 19.09
N LEU A 182 7.91 -21.10 17.83
CA LEU A 182 9.00 -21.80 17.14
C LEU A 182 10.17 -20.84 16.90
N HIS A 183 11.32 -21.19 17.47
CA HIS A 183 12.57 -20.49 17.24
C HIS A 183 13.43 -21.26 16.25
N PHE A 184 13.67 -20.68 15.07
CA PHE A 184 14.50 -21.29 14.04
C PHE A 184 16.01 -21.12 14.32
N TRP A 185 16.36 -20.05 15.02
CA TRP A 185 17.68 -19.80 15.60
C TRP A 185 17.51 -19.04 16.91
N GLN A 186 18.56 -19.05 17.72
CA GLN A 186 18.60 -18.37 19.02
C GLN A 186 19.84 -17.48 19.08
N TRP A 187 19.66 -16.23 19.48
CA TRP A 187 20.73 -15.27 19.68
C TRP A 187 21.41 -15.50 21.03
N GLY A 188 22.74 -15.54 21.04
CA GLY A 188 23.54 -15.63 22.26
C GLY A 188 23.71 -14.29 22.99
N VAL A 189 23.18 -13.20 22.41
CA VAL A 189 23.22 -11.85 22.99
C VAL A 189 21.88 -11.16 22.74
N GLN A 190 21.47 -10.26 23.64
CA GLN A 190 20.33 -9.38 23.38
C GLN A 190 20.77 -8.17 22.56
N GLY A 191 20.39 -8.16 21.29
CA GLY A 191 20.72 -7.06 20.40
C GLY A 191 19.69 -5.93 20.40
N ALA A 192 20.12 -4.75 19.94
CA ALA A 192 19.35 -3.50 19.99
C ALA A 192 18.11 -3.47 19.07
N TYR A 193 18.05 -4.33 18.05
CA TYR A 193 16.95 -4.37 17.09
C TYR A 193 16.06 -5.59 17.34
N PHE A 194 15.04 -5.44 18.20
CA PHE A 194 14.09 -6.50 18.56
C PHE A 194 14.77 -7.81 19.02
N GLY A 195 15.86 -7.71 19.77
CA GLY A 195 16.64 -8.86 20.26
C GLY A 195 17.77 -9.29 19.31
N MET A 196 17.79 -8.81 18.08
CA MET A 196 18.82 -9.10 17.08
C MET A 196 20.00 -8.10 17.14
N PRO A 197 21.27 -8.58 17.08
CA PRO A 197 22.45 -7.71 17.02
C PRO A 197 22.45 -6.83 15.77
N VAL A 198 22.84 -5.55 15.90
CA VAL A 198 23.06 -4.67 14.73
C VAL A 198 24.14 -5.24 13.80
N GLN A 199 25.07 -6.02 14.37
CA GLN A 199 26.09 -6.76 13.64
C GLN A 199 25.48 -7.67 12.56
N ASN A 200 24.29 -8.25 12.81
CA ASN A 200 23.59 -9.09 11.83
C ASN A 200 23.30 -8.34 10.54
N LEU A 201 22.72 -7.13 10.63
CA LEU A 201 22.40 -6.30 9.45
C LEU A 201 23.65 -5.97 8.63
N VAL A 202 24.77 -5.71 9.32
CA VAL A 202 26.07 -5.47 8.67
C VAL A 202 26.58 -6.74 8.00
N GLY A 203 26.51 -7.89 8.69
CA GLY A 203 26.87 -9.20 8.16
C GLY A 203 26.06 -9.56 6.91
N TRP A 204 24.75 -9.31 6.92
CA TRP A 204 23.87 -9.53 5.78
C TRP A 204 24.22 -8.63 4.60
N SER A 205 24.46 -7.35 4.87
CA SER A 205 24.88 -6.39 3.85
C SER A 205 26.21 -6.81 3.21
N VAL A 206 27.24 -7.10 4.02
CA VAL A 206 28.58 -7.47 3.54
C VAL A 206 28.56 -8.79 2.78
N THR A 207 27.87 -9.81 3.32
CA THR A 207 27.73 -11.12 2.66
C THR A 207 27.02 -10.98 1.32
N GLY A 208 25.90 -10.23 1.29
CA GLY A 208 25.17 -9.88 0.08
C GLY A 208 26.05 -9.21 -0.97
N LEU A 209 26.76 -8.14 -0.58
CA LEU A 209 27.69 -7.43 -1.46
C LEU A 209 28.78 -8.33 -2.01
N LEU A 210 29.32 -9.22 -1.19
CA LEU A 210 30.42 -10.10 -1.57
C LEU A 210 30.00 -11.08 -2.66
N TYR A 211 28.97 -11.91 -2.43
CA TYR A 211 28.61 -12.92 -3.43
C TYR A 211 27.95 -12.31 -4.67
N MET A 212 27.20 -11.21 -4.53
CA MET A 212 26.64 -10.49 -5.70
C MET A 212 27.74 -9.82 -6.50
N GLY A 213 28.73 -9.22 -5.83
CA GLY A 213 29.92 -8.60 -6.44
C GLY A 213 30.77 -9.62 -7.19
N VAL A 214 31.10 -10.76 -6.55
CA VAL A 214 31.82 -11.88 -7.19
C VAL A 214 31.06 -12.38 -8.42
N SER A 215 29.74 -12.59 -8.29
CA SER A 215 28.91 -13.02 -9.42
C SER A 215 28.96 -12.04 -10.57
N ARG A 216 28.78 -10.73 -10.29
CA ARG A 216 28.80 -9.68 -11.32
C ARG A 216 30.16 -9.54 -11.99
N LEU A 217 31.25 -9.71 -11.24
CA LEU A 217 32.62 -9.71 -11.77
C LEU A 217 32.83 -10.87 -12.74
N LEU A 218 32.38 -12.07 -12.36
CA LEU A 218 32.53 -13.29 -13.16
C LEU A 218 31.62 -13.35 -14.41
N TRP A 219 30.51 -12.63 -14.41
CA TRP A 219 29.59 -12.56 -15.55
C TRP A 219 30.18 -11.80 -16.75
N ARG A 220 31.13 -10.87 -16.54
CA ARG A 220 31.84 -10.09 -17.58
C ARG A 220 30.97 -9.30 -18.58
N SER A 221 29.65 -9.32 -18.42
CA SER A 221 28.66 -8.76 -19.34
C SER A 221 27.35 -8.48 -18.60
N ASP A 222 26.60 -7.47 -19.05
CA ASP A 222 25.32 -7.12 -18.44
C ASP A 222 24.19 -8.08 -18.83
N LEU A 223 23.11 -8.07 -18.04
CA LEU A 223 21.95 -8.91 -18.25
C LEU A 223 21.07 -8.36 -19.40
N GLU A 224 20.39 -9.25 -20.11
CA GLU A 224 19.46 -8.85 -21.17
C GLU A 224 18.17 -8.29 -20.58
N GLU A 225 18.10 -6.95 -20.49
CA GLU A 225 17.02 -6.24 -19.81
C GLU A 225 15.62 -6.55 -20.37
N ARG A 226 15.47 -6.53 -21.71
CA ARG A 226 14.17 -6.76 -22.36
C ARG A 226 13.55 -8.09 -21.93
N ARG A 227 14.36 -9.15 -21.97
CA ARG A 227 13.92 -10.51 -21.62
C ARG A 227 13.52 -10.62 -20.16
N LEU A 228 14.20 -9.90 -19.26
CA LEU A 228 13.92 -9.88 -17.83
C LEU A 228 12.67 -9.05 -17.48
N LEU A 229 12.44 -7.93 -18.18
CA LEU A 229 11.28 -7.06 -17.96
C LEU A 229 9.95 -7.79 -18.20
N ASP A 230 9.88 -8.66 -19.22
CA ASP A 230 8.68 -9.43 -19.55
C ASP A 230 8.27 -10.45 -18.46
N VAL A 231 9.25 -10.87 -17.65
CA VAL A 231 9.07 -11.89 -16.60
C VAL A 231 9.40 -11.35 -15.21
N ALA A 232 9.49 -10.04 -15.05
CA ALA A 232 9.87 -9.41 -13.79
C ALA A 232 8.88 -9.65 -12.64
N TRP A 233 7.66 -10.07 -12.97
CA TRP A 233 6.65 -10.51 -12.00
C TRP A 233 7.13 -11.68 -11.13
N LEU A 234 8.04 -12.54 -11.63
CA LEU A 234 8.51 -13.69 -10.87
C LEU A 234 9.52 -13.31 -9.77
N PRO A 235 10.66 -12.65 -10.03
CA PRO A 235 11.56 -12.20 -8.95
C PRO A 235 10.85 -11.22 -8.01
N PHE A 236 9.95 -10.37 -8.52
CA PHE A 236 9.08 -9.54 -7.68
C PHE A 236 8.16 -10.39 -6.79
N GLY A 237 7.52 -11.41 -7.36
CA GLY A 237 6.60 -12.30 -6.64
C GLY A 237 7.31 -13.10 -5.55
N VAL A 238 8.50 -13.65 -5.83
CA VAL A 238 9.32 -14.36 -4.83
C VAL A 238 9.73 -13.43 -3.70
N TYR A 239 10.29 -12.26 -4.01
CA TYR A 239 10.70 -11.28 -3.00
C TYR A 239 9.52 -10.83 -2.14
N THR A 240 8.39 -10.49 -2.78
CA THR A 240 7.18 -10.01 -2.12
C THR A 240 6.55 -11.10 -1.26
N ALA A 241 6.47 -12.35 -1.73
CA ALA A 241 5.89 -13.44 -0.95
C ALA A 241 6.66 -13.72 0.34
N ASN A 242 7.99 -13.74 0.30
CA ASN A 242 8.82 -13.96 1.49
C ASN A 242 8.82 -12.75 2.43
N THR A 243 8.75 -11.52 1.89
CA THR A 243 8.61 -10.31 2.71
C THR A 243 7.23 -10.24 3.36
N LEU A 244 6.17 -10.64 2.66
CA LEU A 244 4.81 -10.72 3.23
C LEU A 244 4.71 -11.82 4.29
N PHE A 245 5.38 -12.95 4.09
CA PHE A 245 5.50 -13.99 5.11
C PHE A 245 6.11 -13.43 6.40
N ALA A 246 7.23 -12.71 6.29
CA ALA A 246 7.86 -12.03 7.43
C ALA A 246 6.91 -11.01 8.09
N ILE A 247 6.27 -10.15 7.29
CA ILE A 247 5.28 -9.18 7.78
C ILE A 247 4.16 -9.84 8.59
N VAL A 248 3.63 -10.97 8.12
CA VAL A 248 2.55 -11.67 8.82
C VAL A 248 3.03 -12.23 10.16
N LEU A 249 4.26 -12.74 10.23
CA LEU A 249 4.86 -13.21 11.48
C LEU A 249 5.10 -12.06 12.47
N ASP A 250 5.66 -10.94 12.02
CA ASP A 250 5.84 -9.76 12.88
C ASP A 250 4.51 -9.27 13.47
N LEU A 251 3.48 -9.19 12.62
CA LEU A 251 2.16 -8.74 13.05
C LEU A 251 1.53 -9.72 14.05
N SER A 252 1.77 -11.02 13.91
CA SER A 252 1.25 -12.03 14.85
C SER A 252 1.88 -11.92 16.24
N VAL A 253 3.15 -11.49 16.32
CA VAL A 253 3.84 -11.23 17.60
C VAL A 253 3.68 -9.78 18.10
N GLY A 254 2.88 -8.96 17.40
CA GLY A 254 2.56 -7.59 17.79
C GLY A 254 3.64 -6.54 17.46
N LEU A 255 4.57 -6.86 16.56
CA LEU A 255 5.58 -5.94 16.04
C LEU A 255 5.04 -5.17 14.83
N TRP A 256 5.23 -3.84 14.83
CA TRP A 256 4.70 -2.96 13.78
C TRP A 256 5.79 -2.28 12.96
N LEU A 257 6.95 -2.01 13.56
CA LEU A 257 8.03 -1.33 12.87
C LEU A 257 8.64 -2.18 11.74
N PRO A 258 9.03 -3.45 11.96
CA PRO A 258 9.61 -4.27 10.88
C PRO A 258 8.66 -4.43 9.67
N PRO A 259 7.34 -4.67 9.85
CA PRO A 259 6.40 -4.72 8.73
C PRO A 259 6.35 -3.45 7.89
N LEU A 260 6.37 -2.29 8.53
CA LEU A 260 6.38 -1.00 7.84
C LEU A 260 7.68 -0.81 7.05
N LEU A 261 8.82 -1.22 7.63
CA LEU A 261 10.10 -1.16 6.94
C LEU A 261 10.13 -2.10 5.73
N GLY A 262 9.72 -3.36 5.87
CA GLY A 262 9.62 -4.30 4.73
C GLY A 262 8.69 -3.81 3.62
N LEU A 263 7.56 -3.21 3.98
CA LEU A 263 6.61 -2.63 3.03
C LEU A 263 7.20 -1.42 2.30
N PHE A 264 7.67 -0.41 3.03
CA PHE A 264 8.06 0.89 2.47
C PHE A 264 9.48 0.92 1.91
N LEU A 265 10.41 0.14 2.47
CA LEU A 265 11.80 0.05 2.02
C LEU A 265 12.04 -1.07 1.01
N GLY A 266 11.18 -2.10 0.99
CA GLY A 266 11.30 -3.28 0.13
C GLY A 266 10.23 -3.34 -0.95
N ILE A 267 9.01 -3.75 -0.58
CA ILE A 267 7.92 -4.07 -1.54
C ILE A 267 7.55 -2.86 -2.40
N VAL A 268 7.27 -1.71 -1.78
CA VAL A 268 6.78 -0.51 -2.49
C VAL A 268 7.79 -0.04 -3.55
N PRO A 269 9.09 0.14 -3.25
CA PRO A 269 10.09 0.43 -4.27
C PRO A 269 10.18 -0.65 -5.36
N ALA A 270 10.11 -1.94 -5.00
CA ALA A 270 10.18 -3.04 -5.94
C ALA A 270 9.00 -3.06 -6.94
N THR A 271 7.82 -2.54 -6.57
CA THR A 271 6.67 -2.43 -7.51
C THR A 271 6.97 -1.59 -8.75
N LEU A 272 7.97 -0.69 -8.67
CA LEU A 272 8.39 0.13 -9.79
C LEU A 272 8.94 -0.70 -10.96
N VAL A 273 9.31 -1.97 -10.74
CA VAL A 273 9.70 -2.93 -11.79
C VAL A 273 8.50 -3.47 -12.59
N LEU A 274 7.27 -3.33 -12.11
CA LEU A 274 6.07 -3.80 -12.82
C LEU A 274 5.43 -2.76 -13.75
N ARG A 275 5.80 -1.48 -13.62
CA ARG A 275 5.25 -0.40 -14.46
C ARG A 275 5.83 -0.43 -15.88
N ARG A 276 5.03 -0.59 -16.94
CA ARG A 276 5.56 -0.53 -18.33
C ARG A 276 5.94 0.91 -18.72
N ARG A 277 7.01 1.09 -19.54
CA ARG A 277 7.30 2.39 -20.21
C ARG A 277 6.09 2.74 -21.08
N GLY A 278 5.55 3.94 -20.90
CA GLY A 278 4.59 4.51 -21.85
C GLY A 278 5.36 5.08 -23.04
N GLY A 279 5.03 4.62 -24.25
CA GLY A 279 5.41 5.25 -25.51
C GLY A 279 6.76 4.82 -26.09
N ASP A 280 6.74 3.78 -26.91
CA ASP A 280 7.48 3.74 -28.18
C ASP A 280 6.45 3.23 -29.20
N GLU A 281 5.64 4.14 -29.74
CA GLU A 281 5.04 3.87 -31.05
C GLU A 281 6.15 4.01 -32.08
N PRO A 282 6.46 2.98 -32.89
CA PRO A 282 7.33 3.14 -34.04
C PRO A 282 6.70 4.18 -34.97
N GLY A 283 7.44 5.24 -35.27
CA GLY A 283 6.99 6.31 -36.16
C GLY A 283 6.51 5.76 -37.49
N ALA A 284 5.21 5.91 -37.75
CA ALA A 284 4.64 5.77 -39.08
C ALA A 284 4.79 7.13 -39.79
N SER A 285 5.95 7.35 -40.39
CA SER A 285 6.14 8.37 -41.41
C SER A 285 6.11 7.72 -42.79
N GLY A 286 5.14 8.09 -43.63
CA GLY A 286 5.33 8.17 -45.09
C GLY A 286 4.52 7.24 -45.99
N SER A 287 3.75 7.86 -46.88
CA SER A 287 3.05 7.34 -48.09
C SER A 287 1.75 6.56 -47.83
N GLY A 288 0.63 6.78 -48.51
CA GLY A 288 0.24 7.64 -49.62
C GLY A 288 -1.05 7.05 -50.22
N ARG A 289 -2.09 7.87 -50.39
CA ARG A 289 -3.31 7.74 -51.22
C ARG A 289 -3.84 6.33 -51.61
N ALA A 290 -5.11 6.08 -51.29
CA ALA A 290 -6.17 5.92 -52.30
C ALA A 290 -7.56 6.13 -51.70
N VAL A 291 -8.36 6.92 -52.42
CA VAL A 291 -9.77 7.25 -52.19
C VAL A 291 -10.64 6.08 -52.63
N GLN A 292 -11.67 5.74 -51.86
CA GLN A 292 -12.91 5.22 -52.43
C GLN A 292 -14.10 5.56 -51.52
N GLU A 293 -15.04 6.30 -52.11
CA GLU A 293 -16.35 6.66 -51.59
C GLU A 293 -17.27 5.44 -51.50
N ALA A 294 -18.09 5.39 -50.45
CA ALA A 294 -19.44 4.82 -50.51
C ALA A 294 -20.27 5.25 -49.27
N THR A 295 -21.23 6.14 -49.50
CA THR A 295 -22.61 6.17 -48.95
C THR A 295 -22.88 5.79 -47.48
N ALA A 296 -23.36 6.77 -46.70
CA ALA A 296 -24.25 6.59 -45.53
C ALA A 296 -25.73 6.74 -45.99
N PRO A 297 -26.78 6.45 -45.18
CA PRO A 297 -26.78 6.18 -43.74
C PRO A 297 -27.70 5.02 -43.27
N ALA A 298 -27.42 4.45 -42.09
CA ALA A 298 -28.46 3.78 -41.30
C ALA A 298 -28.10 3.79 -39.81
N LEU A 299 -29.06 4.25 -39.02
CA LEU A 299 -29.06 4.32 -37.56
C LEU A 299 -28.84 2.92 -36.96
N ALA A 300 -27.70 2.74 -36.30
CA ALA A 300 -27.55 1.77 -35.23
C ALA A 300 -26.64 2.38 -34.17
N GLN A 301 -27.18 2.53 -32.96
CA GLN A 301 -26.42 2.95 -31.79
C GLN A 301 -25.28 1.96 -31.57
N VAL A 302 -24.07 2.32 -32.00
CA VAL A 302 -22.85 1.64 -31.60
C VAL A 302 -22.63 1.98 -30.14
N GLN A 303 -23.05 1.08 -29.25
CA GLN A 303 -22.48 1.00 -27.92
C GLN A 303 -20.97 0.89 -28.08
N VAL A 304 -20.25 1.97 -27.76
CA VAL A 304 -18.80 1.98 -27.63
C VAL A 304 -18.45 1.08 -26.46
N GLN A 305 -18.26 -0.21 -26.71
CA GLN A 305 -17.54 -1.08 -25.79
C GLN A 305 -16.07 -0.63 -25.80
N PRO A 306 -15.50 -0.20 -24.66
CA PRO A 306 -14.10 0.17 -24.63
C PRO A 306 -13.25 -1.09 -24.82
N SER A 307 -12.45 -1.07 -25.89
CA SER A 307 -11.51 -2.12 -26.26
C SER A 307 -10.69 -2.59 -25.05
N HIS A 308 -10.88 -3.87 -24.69
CA HIS A 308 -10.19 -4.52 -23.57
C HIS A 308 -8.75 -4.83 -23.93
N GLY A 309 -7.90 -3.79 -23.90
CA GLY A 309 -6.45 -3.93 -23.87
C GLY A 309 -5.97 -4.34 -22.47
N SER A 310 -4.94 -5.17 -22.42
CA SER A 310 -4.22 -5.61 -21.20
C SER A 310 -3.77 -4.46 -20.26
N ARG A 311 -3.69 -3.22 -20.76
CA ARG A 311 -3.48 -1.98 -19.98
C ARG A 311 -4.60 -1.69 -18.97
N GLY A 312 -5.87 -1.87 -19.38
CA GLY A 312 -7.02 -1.63 -18.50
C GLY A 312 -7.07 -2.61 -17.33
N LEU A 313 -6.56 -3.82 -17.52
CA LEU A 313 -6.52 -4.84 -16.47
C LEU A 313 -5.51 -4.48 -15.36
N VAL A 314 -4.32 -4.00 -15.72
CA VAL A 314 -3.26 -3.64 -14.76
C VAL A 314 -3.63 -2.39 -13.96
N GLU A 315 -4.19 -1.38 -14.61
CA GLU A 315 -4.63 -0.15 -13.94
C GLU A 315 -5.81 -0.42 -13.00
N ARG A 316 -6.78 -1.24 -13.42
CA ARG A 316 -7.86 -1.73 -12.55
C ARG A 316 -7.32 -2.55 -11.37
N SER A 317 -6.30 -3.39 -11.58
CA SER A 317 -5.66 -4.16 -10.50
C SER A 317 -4.92 -3.27 -9.52
N LEU A 318 -4.17 -2.26 -9.99
CA LEU A 318 -3.47 -1.31 -9.13
C LEU A 318 -4.46 -0.45 -8.31
N GLN A 319 -5.54 0.01 -8.93
CA GLN A 319 -6.62 0.72 -8.24
C GLN A 319 -7.30 -0.19 -7.21
N SER A 320 -7.52 -1.47 -7.54
CA SER A 320 -8.11 -2.46 -6.63
C SER A 320 -7.21 -2.74 -5.42
N ILE A 321 -5.90 -2.89 -5.63
CA ILE A 321 -4.91 -3.08 -4.56
C ILE A 321 -4.81 -1.83 -3.68
N THR A 322 -4.66 -0.65 -4.30
CA THR A 322 -4.59 0.64 -3.56
C THR A 322 -5.84 0.81 -2.70
N ARG A 323 -7.00 0.46 -3.24
CA ARG A 323 -8.27 0.50 -2.52
C ARG A 323 -8.32 -0.51 -1.37
N LEU A 324 -7.88 -1.75 -1.58
CA LEU A 324 -7.84 -2.76 -0.53
C LEU A 324 -6.93 -2.31 0.63
N VAL A 325 -5.75 -1.77 0.31
CA VAL A 325 -4.79 -1.23 1.29
C VAL A 325 -5.40 -0.06 2.06
N MET A 326 -6.00 0.91 1.36
CA MET A 326 -6.61 2.09 2.00
C MET A 326 -7.79 1.71 2.90
N ARG A 327 -8.66 0.79 2.44
CA ARG A 327 -9.80 0.31 3.23
C ARG A 327 -9.34 -0.52 4.43
N GLY A 328 -8.34 -1.39 4.25
CA GLY A 328 -7.73 -2.16 5.34
C GLY A 328 -7.08 -1.27 6.38
N GLY A 329 -6.29 -0.28 5.95
CA GLY A 329 -5.66 0.70 6.84
C GLY A 329 -6.68 1.56 7.59
N ALA A 330 -7.74 2.01 6.92
CA ALA A 330 -8.83 2.75 7.55
C ALA A 330 -9.59 1.90 8.58
N ALA A 331 -9.96 0.66 8.22
CA ALA A 331 -10.62 -0.28 9.13
C ALA A 331 -9.74 -0.60 10.35
N PHE A 332 -8.44 -0.78 10.14
CA PHE A 332 -7.47 -1.00 11.22
C PHE A 332 -7.38 0.20 12.17
N LEU A 333 -7.31 1.43 11.66
CA LEU A 333 -7.25 2.64 12.50
C LEU A 333 -8.53 2.81 13.34
N LEU A 334 -9.69 2.46 12.78
CA LEU A 334 -10.96 2.49 13.50
C LEU A 334 -11.04 1.37 14.56
N TRP A 335 -10.63 0.15 14.21
CA TRP A 335 -10.58 -0.99 15.12
C TRP A 335 -9.60 -0.77 16.29
N ARG A 336 -8.39 -0.27 16.02
CA ARG A 336 -7.38 0.06 17.04
C ARG A 336 -7.90 1.08 18.05
N ARG A 337 -8.79 1.98 17.63
CA ARG A 337 -9.41 2.97 18.50
C ARG A 337 -10.61 2.40 19.29
N GLY A 338 -10.98 1.14 19.05
CA GLY A 338 -12.11 0.47 19.67
C GLY A 338 -13.46 1.05 19.24
N LEU A 339 -13.55 1.62 18.02
CA LEU A 339 -14.75 2.30 17.55
C LEU A 339 -15.76 1.32 16.97
N ARG A 340 -16.99 1.35 17.47
CA ARG A 340 -18.13 0.70 16.83
C ARG A 340 -18.62 1.58 15.69
N ILE A 341 -18.71 1.02 14.49
CA ILE A 341 -19.10 1.76 13.29
C ILE A 341 -20.55 1.43 12.93
N ALA A 342 -21.36 2.46 12.64
CA ALA A 342 -22.73 2.31 12.18
C ALA A 342 -22.99 3.18 10.95
N ILE A 343 -23.92 2.74 10.10
CA ILE A 343 -24.36 3.43 8.89
C ILE A 343 -25.88 3.52 8.95
N GLU A 344 -26.43 4.70 8.71
CA GLU A 344 -27.86 4.90 8.53
C GLU A 344 -28.09 5.61 7.18
N GLY A 345 -29.13 5.23 6.45
CA GLY A 345 -29.42 5.81 5.12
C GLY A 345 -28.49 5.32 4.00
N GLY A 346 -27.83 4.17 4.17
CA GLY A 346 -26.92 3.60 3.18
C GLY A 346 -27.58 3.36 1.81
N GLU A 347 -28.88 3.11 1.80
CA GLU A 347 -29.75 2.95 0.64
C GLU A 347 -29.84 4.22 -0.24
N HIS A 348 -29.62 5.40 0.33
CA HIS A 348 -29.61 6.66 -0.43
C HIS A 348 -28.35 6.83 -1.29
N LEU A 349 -27.31 6.03 -1.04
CA LEU A 349 -26.09 6.08 -1.82
C LEU A 349 -26.29 5.37 -3.16
N PRO A 350 -26.17 6.07 -4.31
CA PRO A 350 -26.32 5.44 -5.61
C PRO A 350 -25.29 4.33 -5.79
N ALA A 351 -25.69 3.17 -6.35
CA ALA A 351 -24.78 2.04 -6.58
C ALA A 351 -23.77 2.31 -7.72
N ARG A 352 -24.17 3.11 -8.72
CA ARG A 352 -23.41 3.50 -9.90
C ARG A 352 -23.64 4.97 -10.23
N GLY A 353 -22.76 5.56 -11.04
CA GLY A 353 -22.86 6.95 -11.47
C GLY A 353 -22.26 7.96 -10.48
N PRO A 354 -22.08 9.20 -10.95
CA PRO A 354 -21.41 10.25 -10.19
C PRO A 354 -22.24 10.69 -8.99
N VAL A 355 -21.57 10.97 -7.89
CA VAL A 355 -22.21 11.51 -6.69
C VAL A 355 -21.21 12.34 -5.90
N ILE A 356 -21.67 13.47 -5.38
CA ILE A 356 -20.91 14.27 -4.42
C ILE A 356 -21.48 14.01 -3.03
N VAL A 357 -20.65 13.56 -2.10
CA VAL A 357 -21.02 13.46 -0.69
C VAL A 357 -20.56 14.74 0.02
N ALA A 358 -21.51 15.55 0.46
CA ALA A 358 -21.26 16.76 1.25
C ALA A 358 -21.35 16.39 2.73
N ALA A 359 -20.20 16.17 3.38
CA ALA A 359 -20.13 15.65 4.74
C ALA A 359 -19.76 16.74 5.75
N ARG A 360 -20.30 16.61 6.97
CA ARG A 360 -19.76 17.32 8.15
C ARG A 360 -18.32 16.91 8.41
N HIS A 361 -17.48 17.85 8.81
CA HIS A 361 -16.10 17.56 9.20
C HIS A 361 -15.92 17.63 10.72
N TYR A 362 -15.97 16.49 11.40
CA TYR A 362 -15.77 16.40 12.84
C TYR A 362 -14.30 16.17 13.22
N HIS A 363 -13.63 15.19 12.63
CA HIS A 363 -12.25 14.84 12.98
C HIS A 363 -11.36 14.77 11.73
N HIS A 364 -10.21 15.46 11.77
CA HIS A 364 -9.27 15.57 10.63
C HIS A 364 -8.87 14.22 9.99
N LEU A 365 -8.67 13.16 10.80
CA LEU A 365 -8.32 11.81 10.32
C LEU A 365 -9.50 10.82 10.25
N TYR A 366 -10.25 10.62 11.34
CA TYR A 366 -11.23 9.53 11.44
C TYR A 366 -12.44 9.68 10.51
N ASP A 367 -12.81 10.89 10.11
CA ASP A 367 -13.90 11.09 9.13
C ASP A 367 -13.55 10.45 7.78
N GLY A 368 -12.30 10.63 7.33
CA GLY A 368 -11.79 10.00 6.11
C GLY A 368 -11.70 8.48 6.25
N CYS A 369 -11.25 7.98 7.41
CA CYS A 369 -11.21 6.54 7.68
C CYS A 369 -12.62 5.92 7.69
N LEU A 370 -13.60 6.59 8.29
CA LEU A 370 -14.99 6.17 8.31
C LEU A 370 -15.52 6.01 6.88
N LEU A 371 -15.38 7.06 6.07
CA LEU A 371 -15.85 7.04 4.67
C LEU A 371 -15.16 5.94 3.85
N LEU A 372 -13.86 5.74 4.00
CA LEU A 372 -13.12 4.68 3.30
C LEU A 372 -13.55 3.27 3.74
N GLY A 373 -13.72 3.05 5.04
CA GLY A 373 -14.11 1.74 5.58
C GLY A 373 -15.53 1.36 5.16
N VAL A 374 -16.43 2.33 5.23
CA VAL A 374 -17.88 2.11 5.17
C VAL A 374 -18.45 2.16 3.75
N VAL A 375 -18.00 3.11 2.92
CA VAL A 375 -18.63 3.37 1.62
C VAL A 375 -18.23 2.27 0.60
N PRO A 376 -19.17 1.53 0.01
CA PRO A 376 -18.88 0.37 -0.86
C PRO A 376 -18.29 0.72 -2.24
N ARG A 377 -18.00 2.01 -2.51
CA ARG A 377 -17.56 2.56 -3.81
C ARG A 377 -16.16 3.21 -3.71
N PRO A 378 -15.42 3.42 -4.81
CA PRO A 378 -14.16 4.15 -4.74
C PRO A 378 -14.43 5.57 -4.22
N VAL A 379 -13.75 5.95 -3.14
CA VAL A 379 -13.95 7.25 -2.48
C VAL A 379 -12.81 8.18 -2.86
N HIS A 380 -13.13 9.29 -3.52
CA HIS A 380 -12.19 10.36 -3.80
C HIS A 380 -12.45 11.52 -2.84
N ILE A 381 -11.49 11.87 -2.00
CA ILE A 381 -11.67 12.97 -1.03
C ILE A 381 -10.97 14.21 -1.57
N LEU A 382 -11.65 15.36 -1.56
CA LEU A 382 -11.02 16.65 -1.81
C LEU A 382 -10.19 17.05 -0.58
N VAL A 383 -8.86 16.99 -0.69
CA VAL A 383 -7.94 17.16 0.45
C VAL A 383 -7.22 18.51 0.40
N ALA A 384 -7.13 19.17 1.55
CA ALA A 384 -6.29 20.34 1.75
C ALA A 384 -4.96 19.96 2.42
N LEU A 385 -3.82 20.24 1.76
CA LEU A 385 -2.46 19.87 2.23
C LEU A 385 -1.66 21.04 2.85
N ASP A 386 -2.29 22.18 3.06
CA ASP A 386 -1.69 23.38 3.67
C ASP A 386 -1.11 23.20 5.09
N TRP A 387 -1.37 22.06 5.74
CA TRP A 387 -0.78 21.68 7.04
C TRP A 387 0.65 21.11 6.94
N ALA A 388 1.11 20.69 5.75
CA ALA A 388 2.43 20.10 5.60
C ALA A 388 3.54 21.13 5.90
N ARG A 389 4.48 20.76 6.76
CA ARG A 389 5.58 21.66 7.21
C ARG A 389 6.90 21.36 6.54
N THR A 390 7.15 20.11 6.15
CA THR A 390 8.42 19.70 5.53
C THR A 390 8.28 19.34 4.06
N ARG A 391 9.36 19.48 3.28
CA ARG A 391 9.41 19.05 1.87
C ARG A 391 9.10 17.56 1.72
N TRP A 392 9.53 16.75 2.69
CA TRP A 392 9.24 15.32 2.74
C TRP A 392 7.76 15.03 2.98
N GLN A 393 7.12 15.70 3.95
CA GLN A 393 5.67 15.58 4.17
C GLN A 393 4.88 15.98 2.92
N ARG A 394 5.24 17.10 2.28
CA ARG A 394 4.67 17.53 1.00
C ARG A 394 4.80 16.46 -0.08
N LEU A 395 6.02 15.98 -0.33
CA LEU A 395 6.27 14.98 -1.38
C LEU A 395 5.50 13.68 -1.10
N LEU A 396 5.50 13.22 0.14
CA LEU A 396 4.81 12.00 0.54
C LEU A 396 3.29 12.13 0.36
N MET A 397 2.68 13.19 0.90
CA MET A 397 1.24 13.39 0.85
C MET A 397 0.73 13.63 -0.58
N GLU A 398 1.46 14.38 -1.41
CA GLU A 398 1.12 14.56 -2.82
C GLU A 398 1.14 13.24 -3.59
N ARG A 399 2.11 12.38 -3.31
CA ARG A 399 2.22 11.05 -3.94
C ARG A 399 1.08 10.13 -3.50
N LEU A 400 0.73 10.13 -2.21
CA LEU A 400 -0.39 9.34 -1.70
C LEU A 400 -1.73 9.82 -2.28
N CYS A 401 -1.98 11.13 -2.32
CA CYS A 401 -3.18 11.68 -2.93
C CYS A 401 -3.24 11.37 -4.44
N ALA A 402 -2.11 11.47 -5.15
CA ALA A 402 -2.06 11.12 -6.56
C ALA A 402 -2.34 9.63 -6.82
N LEU A 403 -1.81 8.73 -5.97
CA LEU A 403 -2.08 7.29 -6.04
C LEU A 403 -3.55 6.95 -5.74
N ALA A 404 -4.16 7.66 -4.78
CA ALA A 404 -5.57 7.52 -4.43
C ALA A 404 -6.53 8.23 -5.42
N GLY A 405 -6.00 9.02 -6.36
CA GLY A 405 -6.79 9.87 -7.25
C GLY A 405 -7.55 10.97 -6.52
N TRP A 406 -7.01 11.47 -5.40
CA TRP A 406 -7.62 12.50 -4.57
C TRP A 406 -7.20 13.90 -5.04
N PRO A 407 -8.17 14.78 -5.38
CA PRO A 407 -7.86 16.16 -5.74
C PRO A 407 -7.27 16.92 -4.54
N VAL A 408 -6.18 17.67 -4.79
CA VAL A 408 -5.44 18.40 -3.74
C VAL A 408 -5.57 19.90 -3.92
N MET A 409 -6.00 20.59 -2.87
CA MET A 409 -6.08 22.05 -2.82
C MET A 409 -5.25 22.65 -1.66
N LEU A 410 -5.07 23.97 -1.71
CA LEU A 410 -4.43 24.77 -0.66
C LEU A 410 -5.40 25.89 -0.25
N ARG A 411 -5.59 26.09 1.06
CA ARG A 411 -6.40 27.21 1.57
C ARG A 411 -5.53 28.46 1.75
N PRO A 412 -5.81 29.57 1.04
CA PRO A 412 -4.97 30.77 1.10
C PRO A 412 -4.91 31.38 2.50
N GLU A 413 -6.01 31.37 3.24
CA GLU A 413 -6.11 31.87 4.61
C GLU A 413 -5.19 31.12 5.59
N ARG A 414 -5.00 29.81 5.40
CA ARG A 414 -4.14 28.99 6.27
C ARG A 414 -2.66 29.27 6.05
N LEU A 415 -2.27 29.54 4.80
CA LEU A 415 -0.91 29.93 4.45
C LEU A 415 -0.56 31.33 4.95
N ARG A 416 -1.55 32.24 5.02
CA ARG A 416 -1.37 33.59 5.58
C ARG A 416 -1.22 33.58 7.10
N LEU A 417 -2.01 32.77 7.81
CA LEU A 417 -1.90 32.59 9.27
C LEU A 417 -0.57 31.95 9.69
N GLY A 418 -0.07 30.99 8.90
CA GLY A 418 1.24 30.36 9.12
C GLY A 418 2.44 31.27 8.88
N ALA A 419 2.28 32.40 8.17
CA ALA A 419 3.36 33.38 8.00
C ALA A 419 3.59 34.24 9.27
N ALA A 420 2.61 34.30 10.18
CA ALA A 420 2.67 35.08 11.42
C ALA A 420 3.14 34.27 12.66
N SER A 421 3.18 32.94 12.59
CA SER A 421 3.77 32.07 13.63
C SER A 421 4.93 31.28 13.04
N ALA A 422 5.98 30.99 13.82
CA ALA A 422 7.25 30.40 13.37
C ALA A 422 7.20 29.00 12.68
N ALA A 423 6.01 28.46 12.38
CA ALA A 423 5.85 27.19 11.65
C ALA A 423 5.71 27.43 10.14
N ALA A 424 6.83 27.53 9.43
CA ALA A 424 6.85 27.65 7.97
C ALA A 424 6.12 26.47 7.29
N SER A 425 5.12 26.77 6.46
CA SER A 425 4.46 25.78 5.59
C SER A 425 5.42 25.33 4.48
N ALA A 426 5.28 24.08 4.01
CA ALA A 426 6.01 23.55 2.86
C ALA A 426 5.53 24.12 1.51
N TYR A 427 4.50 24.98 1.54
CA TYR A 427 3.84 25.59 0.38
C TYR A 427 3.95 27.11 0.40
N ARG A 428 4.04 27.72 -0.79
CA ARG A 428 4.04 29.17 -0.97
C ARG A 428 2.66 29.69 -1.37
N THR A 429 2.32 30.92 -1.00
CA THR A 429 1.05 31.57 -1.37
C THR A 429 0.84 31.66 -2.88
N SER A 430 1.93 31.78 -3.66
CA SER A 430 1.87 31.79 -5.14
C SER A 430 1.42 30.45 -5.74
N GLU A 431 1.54 29.34 -5.01
CA GLU A 431 1.16 28.00 -5.47
C GLU A 431 -0.36 27.73 -5.31
N VAL A 432 -1.09 28.57 -4.56
CA VAL A 432 -2.52 28.36 -4.29
C VAL A 432 -3.35 28.28 -5.57
N THR A 433 -3.21 29.24 -6.48
CA THR A 433 -4.01 29.31 -7.72
C THR A 433 -3.77 28.10 -8.64
N PRO A 434 -2.51 27.69 -8.92
CA PRO A 434 -2.24 26.45 -9.65
C PRO A 434 -2.86 25.19 -9.01
N TYR A 435 -2.76 25.03 -7.68
CA TYR A 435 -3.31 23.87 -6.99
C TYR A 435 -4.82 23.85 -7.04
N LEU A 436 -5.48 24.99 -6.81
CA LEU A 436 -6.94 25.09 -6.94
C LEU A 436 -7.37 24.70 -8.36
N ARG A 437 -6.80 25.31 -9.40
CA ARG A 437 -7.16 24.98 -10.80
C ARG A 437 -7.01 23.49 -11.10
N ARG A 438 -5.95 22.85 -10.59
CA ARG A 438 -5.73 21.41 -10.75
C ARG A 438 -6.78 20.59 -9.99
N ALA A 439 -7.08 20.95 -8.74
CA ALA A 439 -8.08 20.28 -7.91
C ALA A 439 -9.46 20.31 -8.58
N TRP A 440 -9.86 21.46 -9.12
CA TRP A 440 -11.14 21.62 -9.84
C TRP A 440 -11.24 20.67 -11.03
N ARG A 441 -10.22 20.65 -11.92
CA ARG A 441 -10.22 19.74 -13.07
C ARG A 441 -10.28 18.28 -12.64
N GLN A 442 -9.46 17.88 -11.67
CA GLN A 442 -9.42 16.51 -11.17
C GLN A 442 -10.75 16.09 -10.55
N ALA A 443 -11.42 16.99 -9.83
CA ALA A 443 -12.69 16.69 -9.19
C ALA A 443 -13.83 16.57 -10.22
N VAL A 444 -13.85 17.41 -11.26
CA VAL A 444 -14.79 17.26 -12.39
C VAL A 444 -14.51 15.96 -13.16
N ASP A 445 -13.23 15.61 -13.38
CA ASP A 445 -12.85 14.34 -13.99
C ASP A 445 -13.32 13.12 -13.20
N VAL A 446 -13.22 13.14 -11.87
CA VAL A 446 -13.76 12.09 -10.98
C VAL A 446 -15.26 11.91 -11.23
N LEU A 447 -16.02 13.00 -11.27
CA LEU A 447 -17.46 12.94 -11.53
C LEU A 447 -17.77 12.50 -12.96
N ARG A 448 -17.00 12.94 -13.95
CA ARG A 448 -17.16 12.52 -15.35
C ARG A 448 -16.97 11.01 -15.52
N ARG A 449 -16.09 10.38 -14.73
CA ARG A 449 -15.92 8.91 -14.71
C ARG A 449 -17.07 8.17 -14.01
N GLY A 450 -17.98 8.88 -13.36
CA GLY A 450 -19.07 8.30 -12.58
C GLY A 450 -18.64 7.82 -11.19
N ASP A 451 -17.54 8.37 -10.66
CA ASP A 451 -17.01 8.04 -9.34
C ASP A 451 -17.62 8.92 -8.23
N LEU A 452 -17.34 8.58 -6.98
CA LEU A 452 -17.81 9.30 -5.79
C LEU A 452 -16.75 10.30 -5.31
N LEU A 453 -17.16 11.57 -5.18
CA LEU A 453 -16.34 12.65 -4.61
C LEU A 453 -16.87 13.06 -3.24
N VAL A 454 -16.03 13.05 -2.22
CA VAL A 454 -16.34 13.61 -0.90
C VAL A 454 -15.79 15.02 -0.80
N VAL A 455 -16.64 15.93 -0.33
CA VAL A 455 -16.27 17.29 0.02
C VAL A 455 -16.72 17.56 1.45
N PHE A 456 -15.87 18.28 2.20
CA PHE A 456 -16.19 18.84 3.51
C PHE A 456 -16.43 20.34 3.36
N PRO A 457 -17.69 20.80 3.18
CA PRO A 457 -17.98 22.17 2.78
C PRO A 457 -17.58 23.24 3.80
N GLU A 458 -17.49 22.87 5.07
CA GLU A 458 -17.00 23.69 6.18
C GLU A 458 -15.52 24.08 6.01
N GLY A 459 -14.76 23.22 5.32
CA GLY A 459 -13.34 23.39 5.08
C GLY A 459 -12.44 23.11 6.28
N TYR A 460 -12.94 23.06 7.53
CA TYR A 460 -12.14 22.78 8.73
C TYR A 460 -12.84 21.76 9.65
N PRO A 461 -12.09 20.80 10.24
CA PRO A 461 -12.66 19.87 11.20
C PRO A 461 -12.92 20.53 12.55
N VAL A 462 -13.89 19.98 13.29
CA VAL A 462 -14.15 20.31 14.69
C VAL A 462 -12.91 20.01 15.56
N VAL A 463 -12.32 18.83 15.39
CA VAL A 463 -11.11 18.36 16.07
C VAL A 463 -9.93 18.45 15.09
N ASP A 464 -9.25 19.60 15.12
CA ASP A 464 -8.07 19.91 14.31
C ASP A 464 -6.83 20.04 15.21
N PRO A 465 -5.71 19.35 14.91
CA PRO A 465 -4.43 19.55 15.62
C PRO A 465 -3.78 20.91 15.37
N LEU A 466 -4.35 21.70 14.45
CA LEU A 466 -3.86 23.02 14.07
C LEU A 466 -4.93 24.10 14.32
N PRO A 467 -4.53 25.38 14.47
CA PRO A 467 -5.48 26.47 14.68
C PRO A 467 -6.54 26.52 13.58
N SER A 468 -7.80 26.66 13.99
CA SER A 468 -8.98 26.75 13.16
C SER A 468 -9.63 28.13 13.34
N PRO A 469 -10.24 28.74 12.31
CA PRO A 469 -10.98 30.00 12.44
C PRO A 469 -12.28 29.86 13.26
N ARG A 470 -12.64 28.64 13.68
CA ARG A 470 -13.85 28.30 14.40
C ARG A 470 -13.81 28.77 15.85
N GLN A 471 -14.90 29.38 16.32
CA GLN A 471 -15.08 29.68 17.74
C GLN A 471 -15.54 28.43 18.52
N PRO A 472 -15.16 28.26 19.80
CA PRO A 472 -15.50 27.05 20.57
C PRO A 472 -17.00 26.73 20.65
N THR A 473 -17.86 27.75 20.52
CA THR A 473 -19.32 27.67 20.62
C THR A 473 -20.03 27.32 19.31
N GLU A 474 -19.34 27.36 18.16
CA GLU A 474 -19.95 27.10 16.85
C GLU A 474 -19.95 25.61 16.52
N PRO A 475 -21.08 24.89 16.44
CA PRO A 475 -21.08 23.44 16.21
C PRO A 475 -20.74 23.01 14.76
N LEU A 476 -20.93 23.94 13.81
CA LEU A 476 -20.72 23.76 12.36
C LEU A 476 -20.36 25.12 11.73
N LEU A 477 -19.35 25.16 10.86
CA LEU A 477 -19.04 26.37 10.08
C LEU A 477 -20.00 26.51 8.89
N PRO A 478 -20.28 27.75 8.42
CA PRO A 478 -21.12 27.96 7.25
C PRO A 478 -20.51 27.30 6.00
N PHE A 479 -21.36 26.70 5.17
CA PHE A 479 -20.90 25.95 4.02
C PHE A 479 -20.33 26.88 2.93
N ARG A 480 -19.10 26.60 2.49
CA ARG A 480 -18.47 27.35 1.41
C ARG A 480 -19.14 27.02 0.07
N PRO A 481 -19.36 28.00 -0.82
CA PRO A 481 -20.08 27.79 -2.09
C PRO A 481 -19.32 26.94 -3.12
N GLY A 482 -18.05 26.60 -2.86
CA GLY A 482 -17.19 25.89 -3.80
C GLY A 482 -17.78 24.55 -4.28
N PHE A 483 -18.39 23.76 -3.40
CA PHE A 483 -18.97 22.47 -3.82
C PHE A 483 -20.17 22.67 -4.77
N ALA A 484 -20.99 23.72 -4.58
CA ALA A 484 -22.13 24.01 -5.46
C ALA A 484 -21.67 24.44 -6.86
N ARG A 485 -20.56 25.18 -6.95
CA ARG A 485 -19.94 25.51 -8.23
C ARG A 485 -19.36 24.27 -8.93
N LEU A 486 -18.89 23.29 -8.16
CA LEU A 486 -18.36 22.03 -8.67
C LEU A 486 -19.46 21.17 -9.27
N VAL A 487 -20.63 21.11 -8.62
CA VAL A 487 -21.85 20.52 -9.18
C VAL A 487 -22.18 21.17 -10.51
N GLU A 488 -22.28 22.50 -10.55
CA GLU A 488 -22.65 23.24 -11.77
C GLU A 488 -21.68 22.96 -12.93
N LEU A 489 -20.37 22.93 -12.68
CA LEU A 489 -19.37 22.62 -13.71
C LEU A 489 -19.49 21.17 -14.19
N ALA A 490 -19.65 20.22 -13.27
CA ALA A 490 -19.81 18.82 -13.63
C ALA A 490 -21.11 18.56 -14.40
N GLU A 491 -22.21 19.24 -14.07
CA GLU A 491 -23.48 19.16 -14.80
C GLU A 491 -23.35 19.75 -16.21
N ARG A 492 -22.68 20.90 -16.36
CA ARG A 492 -22.41 21.52 -17.67
C ARG A 492 -21.56 20.64 -18.58
N GLU A 493 -20.54 19.98 -18.04
CA GLU A 493 -19.65 19.13 -18.85
C GLU A 493 -20.24 17.74 -19.16
N SER A 494 -21.00 17.15 -18.22
CA SER A 494 -21.56 15.81 -18.39
C SER A 494 -22.93 15.80 -19.08
N GLY A 495 -23.65 16.93 -19.08
CA GLY A 495 -25.04 17.01 -19.54
C GLY A 495 -26.04 16.28 -18.63
N ALA A 496 -25.60 15.77 -17.48
CA ALA A 496 -26.41 15.01 -16.54
C ALA A 496 -26.47 15.71 -15.17
N SER A 497 -27.59 15.59 -14.47
CA SER A 497 -27.72 16.12 -13.10
C SER A 497 -26.87 15.32 -12.12
N ILE A 498 -26.10 16.01 -11.29
CA ILE A 498 -25.20 15.38 -10.32
C ILE A 498 -25.86 15.39 -8.94
N PRO A 499 -26.15 14.21 -8.34
CA PRO A 499 -26.72 14.15 -7.01
C PRO A 499 -25.70 14.60 -5.95
N VAL A 500 -26.15 15.44 -5.02
CA VAL A 500 -25.42 15.80 -3.80
C VAL A 500 -26.06 15.09 -2.62
N LEU A 501 -25.31 14.20 -2.00
CA LEU A 501 -25.73 13.42 -0.83
C LEU A 501 -25.27 14.12 0.45
N PRO A 502 -26.19 14.73 1.23
CA PRO A 502 -25.83 15.29 2.52
C PRO A 502 -25.47 14.16 3.49
N ALA A 503 -24.36 14.31 4.22
CA ALA A 503 -23.86 13.31 5.15
C ALA A 503 -23.54 13.90 6.53
N GLY A 504 -24.16 13.35 7.57
CA GLY A 504 -23.86 13.66 8.96
C GLY A 504 -22.88 12.65 9.56
N ILE A 505 -21.94 13.14 10.37
CA ILE A 505 -21.04 12.30 11.16
C ILE A 505 -21.34 12.57 12.64
N VAL A 506 -21.74 11.53 13.36
CA VAL A 506 -22.14 11.60 14.77
C VAL A 506 -21.22 10.75 15.62
N TRP A 507 -20.58 11.39 16.61
CA TRP A 507 -19.77 10.74 17.62
C TRP A 507 -20.60 10.53 18.89
N ARG A 508 -20.80 9.28 19.31
CA ARG A 508 -21.48 8.97 20.58
C ARG A 508 -20.47 8.40 21.57
N ALA A 509 -20.44 8.99 22.76
CA ALA A 509 -19.62 8.55 23.88
C ALA A 509 -20.20 7.30 24.58
N THR A 510 -20.46 6.23 23.82
CA THR A 510 -20.83 4.91 24.37
C THR A 510 -19.58 4.13 24.81
N ARG A 511 -19.75 3.01 25.50
CA ARG A 511 -18.67 2.03 25.77
C ARG A 511 -19.02 0.70 25.10
N PRO A 512 -18.40 0.35 23.96
CA PRO A 512 -17.36 1.08 23.22
C PRO A 512 -17.89 2.35 22.50
N PRO A 513 -17.03 3.36 22.21
CA PRO A 513 -17.42 4.58 21.53
C PRO A 513 -17.95 4.28 20.11
N CYS A 514 -19.02 4.96 19.71
CA CYS A 514 -19.73 4.67 18.46
C CYS A 514 -19.63 5.84 17.49
N LEU A 515 -19.19 5.55 16.26
CA LEU A 515 -19.09 6.52 15.16
C LEU A 515 -20.11 6.16 14.08
N THR A 516 -21.08 7.05 13.85
CA THR A 516 -22.20 6.80 12.94
C THR A 516 -22.13 7.73 11.72
N LEU A 517 -22.17 7.14 10.52
CA LEU A 517 -22.34 7.87 9.26
C LEU A 517 -23.81 7.85 8.86
N ARG A 518 -24.44 9.02 8.74
CA ARG A 518 -25.85 9.17 8.35
C ARG A 518 -25.95 9.81 6.98
N LEU A 519 -26.50 9.11 6.00
CA LEU A 519 -26.65 9.58 4.64
C LEU A 519 -28.10 9.99 4.37
N GLY A 520 -28.32 11.25 3.99
CA GLY A 520 -29.65 11.75 3.65
C GLY A 520 -30.05 11.47 2.20
N THR A 521 -31.24 11.91 1.81
CA THR A 521 -31.73 11.78 0.44
C THR A 521 -30.91 12.63 -0.54
N PRO A 522 -30.65 12.15 -1.78
CA PRO A 522 -29.93 12.94 -2.79
C PRO A 522 -30.65 14.24 -3.14
N LEU A 523 -29.92 15.34 -3.12
CA LEU A 523 -30.41 16.67 -3.54
C LEU A 523 -29.84 17.04 -4.91
N PHE A 524 -30.64 17.67 -5.75
CA PHE A 524 -30.24 18.10 -7.09
C PHE A 524 -30.29 19.62 -7.20
N ARG A 525 -29.19 20.21 -7.69
CA ARG A 525 -29.03 21.66 -7.88
C ARG A 525 -30.21 22.31 -8.60
N ARG A 526 -30.69 21.69 -9.68
CA ARG A 526 -31.78 22.17 -10.56
C ARG A 526 -33.14 22.33 -9.88
N LEU A 527 -33.34 21.74 -8.69
CA LEU A 527 -34.62 21.79 -7.97
C LEU A 527 -34.74 23.03 -7.07
N TYR A 528 -33.73 23.89 -7.06
CA TYR A 528 -33.67 25.10 -6.23
C TYR A 528 -33.57 26.33 -7.12
N ALA A 529 -34.16 27.43 -6.68
CA ALA A 529 -34.23 28.68 -7.45
C ALA A 529 -32.85 29.30 -7.69
N ASP A 530 -31.95 29.19 -6.71
CA ASP A 530 -30.59 29.74 -6.79
C ASP A 530 -29.55 28.88 -6.06
N THR A 531 -28.28 29.30 -6.12
CA THR A 531 -27.15 28.63 -5.43
C THR A 531 -27.23 28.70 -3.92
N ALA A 532 -27.70 29.83 -3.38
CA ALA A 532 -27.75 30.06 -1.95
C ALA A 532 -28.79 29.15 -1.30
N GLN A 533 -29.98 29.03 -1.90
CA GLN A 533 -31.04 28.14 -1.45
C GLN A 533 -30.59 26.68 -1.48
N PHE A 534 -29.88 26.26 -2.53
CA PHE A 534 -29.32 24.92 -2.62
C PHE A 534 -28.28 24.64 -1.52
N ILE A 535 -27.35 25.57 -1.30
CA ILE A 535 -26.33 25.43 -0.24
C ILE A 535 -27.00 25.36 1.14
N ALA A 536 -27.98 26.24 1.41
CA ALA A 536 -28.71 26.27 2.66
C ALA A 536 -29.49 24.97 2.91
N ALA A 537 -30.10 24.39 1.87
CA ALA A 537 -30.78 23.10 1.96
C ALA A 537 -29.81 21.96 2.29
N VAL A 538 -28.66 21.90 1.61
CA VAL A 538 -27.61 20.91 1.90
C VAL A 538 -27.08 21.07 3.33
N GLU A 539 -26.81 22.31 3.75
CA GLU A 539 -26.35 22.60 5.12
C GLU A 539 -27.38 22.16 6.18
N SER A 540 -28.66 22.50 5.97
CA SER A 540 -29.75 22.13 6.88
C SER A 540 -29.90 20.61 7.01
N CYS A 541 -29.82 19.88 5.89
CA CYS A 541 -29.81 18.42 5.91
C CYS A 541 -28.60 17.86 6.67
N VAL A 542 -27.40 18.41 6.45
CA VAL A 542 -26.20 17.95 7.17
C VAL A 542 -26.29 18.25 8.68
N ARG A 543 -26.85 19.40 9.08
CA ARG A 543 -27.09 19.74 10.50
C ARG A 543 -28.02 18.74 11.16
N LEU A 544 -29.16 18.45 10.53
CA LEU A 544 -30.13 17.48 11.00
C LEU A 544 -29.53 16.08 11.13
N LEU A 545 -28.85 15.60 10.09
CA LEU A 545 -28.20 14.28 10.08
C LEU A 545 -27.07 14.19 11.11
N SER A 546 -26.41 15.30 11.41
CA SER A 546 -25.36 15.38 12.42
C SER A 546 -25.88 15.50 13.85
N GLY A 547 -27.20 15.56 14.05
CA GLY A 547 -27.84 15.69 15.37
C GLY A 547 -27.71 17.07 16.01
N LEU A 548 -27.28 18.09 15.26
CA LEU A 548 -27.00 19.42 15.81
C LEU A 548 -28.27 20.20 16.17
N ASP A 549 -29.39 19.91 15.50
CA ASP A 549 -30.68 20.55 15.75
C ASP A 549 -31.52 19.82 16.83
N GLN A 550 -31.10 18.62 17.27
CA GLN A 550 -31.74 17.91 18.40
C GLN A 550 -31.20 18.36 19.77
N ASP A 551 -29.94 18.80 19.85
CA ASP A 551 -29.35 19.28 21.11
C ASP A 551 -29.94 20.61 21.60
N GLN A 552 -30.48 21.46 20.70
CA GLN A 552 -31.25 22.65 21.11
C GLN A 552 -32.62 22.30 21.74
N ALA A 553 -33.15 21.10 21.50
CA ALA A 553 -34.35 20.60 22.16
C ALA A 553 -34.03 20.02 23.55
N LEU A 554 -32.85 19.43 23.74
CA LEU A 554 -32.39 18.90 25.03
C LEU A 554 -31.95 20.00 26.02
N THR A 555 -31.46 21.14 25.54
CA THR A 555 -31.14 22.31 26.40
C THR A 555 -32.36 23.16 26.78
N ARG A 556 -33.56 22.84 26.28
CA ARG A 556 -34.83 23.51 26.64
C ARG A 556 -35.76 22.65 27.50
N LEU A 557 -35.29 21.52 28.04
CA LEU A 557 -36.00 20.81 29.09
C LEU A 557 -35.66 21.46 30.44
N PRO A 558 -36.62 22.10 31.13
CA PRO A 558 -36.39 22.57 32.49
C PRO A 558 -36.26 21.36 33.41
N GLY A 559 -35.15 21.32 34.15
CA GLY A 559 -34.96 20.42 35.28
C GLY A 559 -34.19 19.15 34.97
N LYS A 560 -32.91 19.14 35.33
CA LYS A 560 -32.38 18.11 36.23
C LYS A 560 -31.15 18.63 36.94
N GLU A 561 -31.39 18.99 38.19
CA GLU A 561 -30.40 19.31 39.22
C GLU A 561 -29.38 18.17 39.37
N VAL A 562 -28.13 18.58 39.59
CA VAL A 562 -27.22 18.10 40.64
C VAL A 562 -27.46 16.66 41.13
N LEU A 563 -26.44 15.81 41.01
CA LEU A 563 -25.78 15.22 42.19
C LEU A 563 -24.51 14.46 41.80
N HIS A 564 -23.43 14.89 42.46
CA HIS A 564 -22.21 14.15 42.68
C HIS A 564 -22.50 12.80 43.34
N SER A 565 -21.91 11.72 42.79
CA SER A 565 -21.15 10.69 43.49
C SER A 565 -20.63 9.67 42.49
#